data_AF-A0A917CJF6-F1
#
_entry.id   AF-A0A917CJF6-F1
#
_cell.length_a   1.000
_cell.length_b   1.000
_cell.length_c   1.000
_cell.angle_alpha   90.00
_cell.angle_beta   90.00
_cell.angle_gamma   90.00
#
_symmetry.space_group_name_H-M   'P 1'
#
loop_
_entity.id
_entity.type
_entity.pdbx_description
1 polymer ?
#
loop_
_entity_poly.entity_id
_entity_poly.type
_entity_poly.pdbx_seq_one_letter_code
_entity_poly.pdbx_strand_id
1 'polypeptide(L)'
;MTTHELNHDNGVNEEKKRDDKTTLFRFLFTLLFVILGWLSLWVLAAIVLIQFGFLVFDGEKNHRLTQFGGQLVSYQKQLLTYIAMQNDEKPFPFKAWPQNNQGDN
;
A
#
# COMPACT_ATOMS: atom_id res chain seq x y z
N MET A 1 -11.94 -59.49 -19.27
CA MET A 1 -11.61 -59.24 -17.85
C MET A 1 -10.38 -58.37 -17.83
N THR A 2 -10.56 -57.09 -17.44
CA THR A 2 -9.61 -56.11 -16.84
C THR A 2 -8.16 -56.09 -17.39
N THR A 3 -7.64 -55.02 -17.99
CA THR A 3 -7.23 -53.78 -17.31
C THR A 3 -7.07 -52.61 -18.31
N HIS A 4 -8.14 -51.88 -18.59
CA HIS A 4 -8.10 -50.61 -19.35
C HIS A 4 -8.55 -49.42 -18.47
N GLU A 5 -8.28 -49.53 -17.17
CA GLU A 5 -8.68 -48.57 -16.15
C GLU A 5 -7.42 -48.09 -15.40
N LEU A 6 -7.37 -46.76 -15.19
CA LEU A 6 -6.54 -46.03 -14.21
C LEU A 6 -5.14 -45.56 -14.64
N ASN A 7 -5.07 -44.71 -15.66
CA ASN A 7 -4.01 -43.68 -15.73
C ASN A 7 -4.57 -42.36 -16.29
N HIS A 8 -5.48 -41.73 -15.55
CA HIS A 8 -6.04 -40.43 -15.92
C HIS A 8 -6.58 -39.65 -14.71
N ASP A 9 -5.77 -39.45 -13.67
CA ASP A 9 -6.16 -38.55 -12.56
C ASP A 9 -5.00 -37.74 -11.95
N ASN A 10 -3.74 -38.07 -12.26
CA ASN A 10 -2.60 -37.40 -11.63
C ASN A 10 -2.17 -36.08 -12.30
N GLY A 11 -2.76 -35.72 -13.44
CA GLY A 11 -2.43 -34.47 -14.18
C GLY A 11 -3.28 -33.26 -13.79
N VAL A 12 -4.52 -33.48 -13.34
CA VAL A 12 -5.48 -32.40 -13.03
C VAL A 12 -5.25 -31.82 -11.61
N ASN A 13 -4.69 -32.64 -10.71
CA ASN A 13 -4.50 -32.29 -9.31
C ASN A 13 -3.26 -31.41 -9.04
N GLU A 14 -2.32 -31.34 -9.99
CA GLU A 14 -1.08 -30.54 -9.86
C GLU A 14 -1.24 -29.09 -10.35
N GLU A 15 -2.17 -28.82 -11.27
CA GLU A 15 -2.40 -27.46 -11.79
C GLU A 15 -3.18 -26.59 -10.81
N LYS A 16 -4.19 -27.15 -10.11
CA LYS A 16 -5.05 -26.39 -9.19
C LYS A 16 -4.33 -25.81 -7.97
N LYS A 17 -3.18 -26.37 -7.57
CA LYS A 17 -2.45 -25.94 -6.36
C LYS A 17 -1.60 -24.68 -6.57
N ARG A 18 -1.40 -24.23 -7.81
CA ARG A 18 -0.52 -23.09 -8.14
C ARG A 18 -1.26 -21.75 -8.12
N ASP A 19 -2.56 -21.73 -8.44
CA ASP A 19 -3.34 -20.49 -8.52
C ASP A 19 -3.81 -19.94 -7.16
N ASP A 20 -4.10 -20.84 -6.21
CA ASP A 20 -4.56 -20.43 -4.87
C ASP A 20 -3.49 -19.63 -4.12
N LYS A 21 -2.22 -20.01 -4.27
CA LYS A 21 -1.10 -19.32 -3.62
C LYS A 21 -0.94 -17.91 -4.15
N THR A 22 -0.99 -17.73 -5.47
CA THR A 22 -0.81 -16.42 -6.12
C THR A 22 -1.94 -15.45 -5.71
N THR A 23 -3.18 -15.95 -5.61
CA THR A 23 -4.33 -15.18 -5.15
C THR A 23 -4.23 -14.82 -3.67
N LEU A 24 -3.86 -15.79 -2.81
CA LEU A 24 -3.63 -15.54 -1.38
C LEU A 24 -2.48 -14.56 -1.13
N PHE A 25 -1.40 -14.63 -1.89
CA PHE A 25 -0.30 -13.66 -1.79
C PHE A 25 -0.78 -12.25 -2.17
N ARG A 26 -1.54 -12.08 -3.27
CA ARG A 26 -2.12 -10.76 -3.62
C ARG A 26 -3.03 -10.23 -2.51
N PHE A 27 -3.84 -11.09 -1.92
CA PHE A 27 -4.71 -10.73 -0.79
C PHE A 27 -3.91 -10.33 0.46
N LEU A 28 -2.91 -11.12 0.83
CA LEU A 28 -2.06 -10.85 2.00
C LEU A 28 -1.27 -9.54 1.84
N PHE A 29 -0.73 -9.27 0.65
CA PHE A 29 -0.08 -8.00 0.35
C PHE A 29 -1.06 -6.83 0.42
N THR A 30 -2.27 -6.99 -0.10
CA THR A 30 -3.32 -5.96 -0.01
C THR A 30 -3.67 -5.67 1.44
N LEU A 31 -3.85 -6.70 2.26
CA LEU A 31 -4.13 -6.55 3.69
C LEU A 31 -2.98 -5.88 4.44
N LEU A 32 -1.73 -6.23 4.12
CA LEU A 32 -0.54 -5.56 4.66
C LEU A 32 -0.57 -4.07 4.33
N PHE A 33 -0.83 -3.70 3.07
CA PHE A 33 -0.94 -2.30 2.65
C PHE A 33 -2.12 -1.56 3.31
N VAL A 34 -3.25 -2.23 3.58
CA VAL A 34 -4.35 -1.67 4.38
C VAL A 34 -3.87 -1.32 5.80
N ILE A 35 -3.12 -2.21 6.45
CA ILE A 35 -2.56 -1.98 7.78
C ILE A 35 -1.54 -0.83 7.76
N LEU A 36 -0.66 -0.77 6.76
CA LEU A 36 0.26 0.36 6.57
C LEU A 36 -0.51 1.66 6.36
N GLY A 37 -1.62 1.65 5.62
CA GLY A 37 -2.47 2.82 5.41
C GLY A 37 -3.13 3.27 6.71
N TRP A 38 -3.60 2.33 7.51
CA TRP A 38 -4.12 2.62 8.84
C TRP A 38 -3.06 3.26 9.74
N LEU A 39 -1.85 2.70 9.78
CA LEU A 39 -0.73 3.25 10.55
C LEU A 39 -0.32 4.65 10.05
N SER A 40 -0.30 4.84 8.74
CA SER A 40 -0.02 6.12 8.09
C SER A 40 -1.03 7.21 8.48
N LEU A 41 -2.30 6.88 8.71
CA LEU A 41 -3.28 7.83 9.26
C LEU A 41 -2.90 8.29 10.67
N TRP A 42 -2.41 7.39 11.52
CA TRP A 42 -1.91 7.77 12.85
C TRP A 42 -0.68 8.68 12.76
N VAL A 43 0.22 8.41 11.82
CA VAL A 43 1.38 9.28 11.55
C VAL A 43 0.91 10.65 11.07
N LEU A 44 -0.08 10.72 10.17
CA LEU A 44 -0.66 11.99 9.70
C LEU A 44 -1.30 12.77 10.86
N ALA A 45 -2.05 12.08 11.73
CA ALA A 45 -2.63 12.69 12.93
C ALA A 45 -1.54 13.25 13.87
N ALA A 46 -0.43 12.51 14.06
CA ALA A 46 0.71 12.98 14.83
C ALA A 46 1.36 14.22 14.20
N ILE A 47 1.55 14.26 12.87
CA ILE A 47 2.08 15.43 12.16
C ILE A 47 1.18 16.65 12.37
N VAL A 48 -0.14 16.48 12.28
CA VAL A 48 -1.11 17.56 12.51
C VAL A 48 -1.06 18.05 13.96
N LEU A 49 -0.95 17.14 14.94
CA LEU A 49 -0.78 17.49 16.34
C LEU A 49 0.49 18.32 16.57
N ILE A 50 1.61 17.90 15.97
CA ILE A 50 2.88 18.61 16.08
C ILE A 50 2.77 19.99 15.42
N GLN A 51 2.16 20.10 14.23
CA GLN A 51 1.90 21.39 13.59
C GLN A 51 1.05 22.30 14.48
N PHE A 52 0.03 21.76 15.14
CA PHE A 52 -0.81 22.53 16.05
C PHE A 52 -0.01 23.01 17.28
N GLY A 53 0.88 22.16 17.80
CA GLY A 53 1.85 22.57 18.82
C GLY A 53 2.72 23.74 18.36
N PHE A 54 3.35 23.64 17.19
CA PHE A 54 4.15 24.75 16.63
C PHE A 54 3.31 26.01 16.41
N LEU A 55 2.07 25.89 15.97
CA LEU A 55 1.17 27.04 15.80
C LEU A 55 0.89 27.76 17.13
N VAL A 56 0.78 27.01 18.23
CA VAL A 56 0.54 27.57 19.57
C VAL A 56 1.81 28.17 20.19
N PHE A 57 2.98 27.58 19.95
CA PHE A 57 4.25 28.06 20.53
C PHE A 57 4.93 29.15 19.70
N ASP A 58 5.00 29.00 18.37
CA ASP A 58 5.78 29.83 17.45
C ASP A 58 4.89 30.81 16.65
N GLY A 59 3.58 30.56 16.57
CA GLY A 59 2.65 31.34 15.73
C GLY A 59 2.78 31.08 14.22
N GLU A 60 3.86 30.42 13.80
CA GLU A 60 4.10 30.03 12.41
C GLU A 60 4.09 28.52 12.21
N LYS A 61 3.52 28.07 11.08
CA LYS A 61 3.56 26.67 10.68
C LYS A 61 4.95 26.34 10.14
N ASN A 62 5.60 25.31 10.68
CA ASN A 62 6.88 24.84 10.16
C ASN A 62 6.72 24.34 8.71
N HIS A 63 7.36 25.03 7.76
CA HIS A 63 7.25 24.75 6.33
C HIS A 63 7.71 23.33 5.97
N ARG A 64 8.77 22.84 6.64
CA ARG A 64 9.31 21.49 6.41
C ARG A 64 8.32 20.40 6.83
N LEU A 65 7.64 20.62 7.96
CA LEU A 65 6.64 19.69 8.48
C LEU A 65 5.36 19.69 7.63
N THR A 66 5.00 20.85 7.08
CA THR A 66 3.89 20.99 6.13
C THR A 66 4.18 20.29 4.81
N GLN A 67 5.39 20.47 4.26
CA GLN A 67 5.83 19.77 3.06
C GLN A 67 5.83 18.25 3.26
N PHE A 68 6.35 17.76 4.40
CA PHE A 68 6.32 16.34 4.74
C PHE A 68 4.89 15.79 4.87
N GLY A 69 4.00 16.53 5.54
CA GLY A 69 2.58 16.18 5.60
C GLY A 69 1.94 16.07 4.22
N GLY A 70 2.26 16.98 3.31
CA GLY A 70 1.80 16.92 1.91
C GLY A 70 2.30 15.69 1.17
N GLN A 71 3.56 15.31 1.35
CA GLN A 71 4.12 14.08 0.77
C GLN A 71 3.41 12.84 1.33
N LEU A 72 3.12 12.81 2.63
CA LEU A 72 2.41 11.71 3.27
C LEU A 72 0.97 11.55 2.74
N VAL A 73 0.27 12.67 2.50
CA VAL A 73 -1.07 12.64 1.89
C VAL A 73 -1.02 12.10 0.46
N SER A 74 -0.02 12.51 -0.33
CA SER A 74 0.20 11.96 -1.67
C SER A 74 0.47 10.46 -1.66
N TYR A 75 1.29 9.98 -0.70
CA TYR A 75 1.52 8.55 -0.48
C TYR A 75 0.21 7.83 -0.13
N GLN A 76 -0.59 8.41 0.76
CA GLN A 76 -1.87 7.83 1.17
C GLN A 76 -2.84 7.67 0.01
N LYS A 77 -2.90 8.64 -0.90
CA LYS A 77 -3.73 8.55 -2.11
C LYS A 77 -3.28 7.40 -3.02
N GLN A 78 -1.97 7.25 -3.23
CA GLN A 78 -1.44 6.14 -4.03
C GLN A 78 -1.77 4.79 -3.40
N LEU A 79 -1.64 4.70 -2.07
CA LEU A 79 -1.96 3.51 -1.30
C LEU A 79 -3.44 3.13 -1.39
N LEU A 80 -4.35 4.09 -1.20
CA LEU A 80 -5.79 3.86 -1.32
C LEU A 80 -6.20 3.47 -2.74
N THR A 81 -5.57 4.05 -3.75
CA THR A 81 -5.85 3.71 -5.16
C THR A 81 -5.44 2.27 -5.48
N TYR A 82 -4.32 1.80 -4.93
CA TYR A 82 -3.88 0.41 -5.04
C TYR A 82 -4.82 -0.56 -4.31
N ILE A 83 -5.20 -0.25 -3.06
CA ILE A 83 -6.13 -1.06 -2.26
C ILE A 83 -7.50 -1.14 -2.94
N ALA A 84 -7.97 -0.03 -3.50
CA ALA A 84 -9.25 0.04 -4.22
C ALA A 84 -9.22 -0.69 -5.57
N MET A 85 -8.10 -1.32 -5.94
CA MET A 85 -7.87 -1.97 -7.23
C MET A 85 -8.15 -1.04 -8.43
N GLN A 86 -8.10 0.28 -8.22
CA GLN A 86 -8.26 1.27 -9.29
C GLN A 86 -6.98 1.43 -10.09
N ASN A 87 -5.85 1.03 -9.54
CA ASN A 87 -4.56 1.05 -10.21
C ASN A 87 -3.71 -0.15 -9.74
N ASP A 88 -3.12 -0.89 -10.67
CA ASP A 88 -2.19 -1.99 -10.38
C ASP A 88 -0.78 -1.49 -10.02
N GLU A 89 -0.56 -0.17 -10.00
CA GLU A 89 0.72 0.41 -9.61
C GLU A 89 0.96 0.29 -8.10
N LYS A 90 1.94 -0.54 -7.73
CA LYS A 90 2.35 -0.75 -6.34
C LYS A 90 2.96 0.53 -5.75
N PRO A 91 2.45 1.05 -4.61
CA PRO A 91 3.05 2.17 -3.90
C PRO A 91 4.37 1.77 -3.23
N PHE A 92 5.07 2.74 -2.61
CA PHE A 92 6.30 2.52 -1.85
C PHE A 92 6.19 1.29 -0.92
N PRO A 93 7.20 0.40 -0.85
CA PRO A 93 8.60 0.55 -1.29
C PRO A 93 8.90 0.18 -2.75
N PHE A 94 7.89 -0.18 -3.56
CA PHE A 94 8.13 -0.59 -4.96
C PHE A 94 8.25 0.60 -5.92
N LYS A 95 7.78 1.78 -5.50
CA LYS A 95 7.93 3.06 -6.20
C LYS A 95 8.60 4.08 -5.30
N ALA A 96 9.26 5.06 -5.92
CA ALA A 96 9.88 6.17 -5.22
C ALA A 96 8.87 6.89 -4.31
N TRP A 97 9.34 7.33 -3.14
CA TRP A 97 8.55 8.16 -2.24
C TRP A 97 8.07 9.41 -2.99
N PRO A 98 6.78 9.80 -2.89
CA PRO A 98 6.28 10.97 -3.58
C PRO A 98 7.03 12.21 -3.10
N GLN A 99 7.92 12.72 -3.95
CA GLN A 99 8.57 14.00 -3.75
C GLN A 99 7.62 15.07 -4.26
N ASN A 100 7.15 15.93 -3.36
CA ASN A 100 6.49 17.17 -3.76
C ASN A 100 7.57 18.04 -4.42
N ASN A 101 7.63 18.05 -5.76
CA ASN A 101 8.41 19.01 -6.55
C ASN A 101 7.76 20.40 -6.46
N GLN A 102 7.64 20.95 -5.25
CA GLN A 102 7.35 22.37 -5.05
C GLN A 102 8.70 23.05 -4.81
N GLY A 103 9.43 23.30 -5.89
CA GLY A 103 10.76 23.90 -5.81
C GLY A 103 11.39 24.25 -7.15
N ASP A 104 10.60 24.69 -8.13
CA ASP A 104 11.09 25.21 -9.42
C ASP A 104 9.93 25.86 -10.20
N ASN A 105 9.65 27.13 -9.89
CA ASN A 105 9.30 28.22 -10.82
C ASN A 105 9.19 29.55 -10.07
#